data_AF-A0A971UM38-F1
#
_entry.id   AF-A0A971UM38-F1
#
_cell.length_a   1.000
_cell.length_b   1.000
_cell.length_c   1.000
_cell.angle_alpha   90.00
_cell.angle_beta   90.00
_cell.angle_gamma   90.00
#
_symmetry.space_group_name_H-M   'P 1'
#
loop_
_entity.id
_entity.type
_entity.pdbx_description
1 polymer ?
#
loop_
_entity_poly.entity_id
_entity_poly.type
_entity_poly.pdbx_seq_one_letter_code
_entity_poly.pdbx_strand_id
1 'polypeptide(L)'
;MTTRGLFRTMLTAVSMLVLAASAGAADYNGDNVIAVGETVTLPDTWVSIGVWGPSGSLTVQGELTCTAAIIGVNRGGNSTTISQLIVDGGAVTGNNLYAFHGSSGLGQAIVQVTNGGDLAITTNANLGNGPGLMVFQQDSGSTSVGGTFRLGGAGAAGSTASATVSGGTFTVGSLSLGATIPTTFNVVGAGATVTVNGALTSTAATTLGFAIGSSGVSAIHAASATTLAGTVDLSVLGSLPTGVSVFDLITVTSGTLSLDALALSAEDQADWSLQIGNGGTMLQAVAVPEPATMALLGLGLTAVALRRKGGSRR
;
A
#
# COMPACT_ATOMS: atom_id res chain seq x y z
N MET A 1 -29.24 38.22 33.71
CA MET A 1 -28.08 37.76 32.92
C MET A 1 -27.26 36.82 33.78
N THR A 2 -27.41 35.51 33.59
CA THR A 2 -26.52 34.46 34.13
C THR A 2 -26.81 33.16 33.38
N THR A 3 -26.11 32.97 32.27
CA THR A 3 -26.09 31.71 31.50
C THR A 3 -25.15 30.73 32.18
N ARG A 4 -25.69 29.68 32.81
CA ARG A 4 -24.93 28.54 33.31
C ARG A 4 -24.73 27.52 32.19
N GLY A 5 -23.49 27.37 31.74
CA GLY A 5 -23.08 26.34 30.79
C GLY A 5 -23.06 24.96 31.46
N LEU A 6 -23.80 24.02 30.87
CA LEU A 6 -23.72 22.59 31.16
C LEU A 6 -22.69 21.96 30.21
N PHE A 7 -21.45 21.85 30.66
CA PHE A 7 -20.47 20.95 30.03
C PHE A 7 -20.84 19.51 30.44
N ARG A 8 -21.43 18.77 29.51
CA ARG A 8 -21.56 17.31 29.61
C ARG A 8 -20.21 16.69 29.25
N THR A 9 -19.47 16.24 30.25
CA THR A 9 -18.34 15.33 30.07
C THR A 9 -18.91 13.99 29.62
N MET A 10 -18.75 13.64 28.34
CA MET A 10 -19.00 12.27 27.86
C MET A 10 -17.87 11.38 28.40
N LEU A 11 -18.22 10.56 29.39
CA LEU A 11 -17.36 9.51 29.91
C LEU A 11 -17.47 8.32 28.94
N THR A 12 -16.51 8.19 28.03
CA THR A 12 -16.37 6.99 27.20
C THR A 12 -16.04 5.82 28.12
N ALA A 13 -16.99 4.89 28.27
CA ALA A 13 -16.77 3.67 29.05
C ALA A 13 -15.80 2.78 28.27
N VAL A 14 -14.51 2.83 28.65
CA VAL A 14 -13.52 1.85 28.22
C VAL A 14 -13.74 0.60 29.07
N SER A 15 -14.43 -0.39 28.51
CA SER A 15 -14.51 -1.72 29.12
C SER A 15 -13.13 -2.37 29.02
N MET A 16 -12.34 -2.29 30.09
CA MET A 16 -11.12 -3.09 30.23
C MET A 16 -11.52 -4.57 30.36
N LEU A 17 -11.53 -5.28 29.24
CA LEU A 17 -11.77 -6.71 29.23
C LEU A 17 -10.42 -7.41 29.46
N VAL A 18 -10.11 -7.71 30.72
CA VAL A 18 -8.99 -8.60 31.07
C VAL A 18 -9.39 -10.03 30.66
N LEU A 19 -9.21 -10.37 29.38
CA LEU A 19 -9.33 -11.72 28.87
C LEU A 19 -8.11 -12.53 29.36
N ALA A 20 -8.29 -13.25 30.46
CA ALA A 20 -7.45 -14.41 30.73
C ALA A 20 -7.79 -15.49 29.68
N ALA A 21 -7.09 -15.47 28.54
CA ALA A 21 -7.32 -16.40 27.44
C ALA A 21 -6.98 -17.83 27.88
N SER A 22 -8.00 -18.67 28.07
CA SER A 22 -7.86 -20.13 28.04
C SER A 22 -7.49 -20.57 26.62
N ALA A 23 -6.72 -21.66 26.48
CA ALA A 23 -6.12 -22.17 25.24
C ALA A 23 -7.09 -22.56 24.10
N GLY A 24 -7.79 -21.58 23.52
CA GLY A 24 -8.62 -21.70 22.32
C GLY A 24 -8.55 -20.42 21.49
N ALA A 25 -8.99 -20.51 20.22
CA ALA A 25 -8.77 -19.47 19.24
C ALA A 25 -9.34 -18.13 19.71
N ALA A 26 -8.62 -17.03 19.48
CA ALA A 26 -9.12 -15.70 19.80
C ALA A 26 -9.92 -15.17 18.61
N ASP A 27 -11.25 -15.15 18.77
CA ASP A 27 -12.19 -14.61 17.80
C ASP A 27 -12.61 -13.19 18.21
N TYR A 28 -12.17 -12.19 17.44
CA TYR A 28 -12.53 -10.79 17.55
C TYR A 28 -13.70 -10.49 16.61
N ASN A 29 -14.91 -10.73 17.09
CA ASN A 29 -16.16 -10.30 16.46
C ASN A 29 -16.63 -8.98 17.10
N GLY A 30 -17.21 -8.07 16.32
CA GLY A 30 -17.48 -6.70 16.78
C GLY A 30 -16.20 -5.86 16.95
N ASP A 31 -16.33 -4.70 17.59
CA ASP A 31 -15.22 -3.74 17.74
C ASP A 31 -14.42 -4.01 19.01
N ASN A 32 -13.13 -4.33 18.83
CA ASN A 32 -12.21 -4.66 19.90
C ASN A 32 -10.99 -3.76 19.85
N VAL A 33 -10.46 -3.41 21.03
CA VAL A 33 -9.26 -2.58 21.16
C VAL A 33 -8.31 -3.24 22.16
N ILE A 34 -7.05 -3.39 21.79
CA ILE A 34 -5.95 -3.63 22.73
C ILE A 34 -5.33 -2.26 23.01
N ALA A 35 -5.61 -1.71 24.19
CA ALA A 35 -5.29 -0.32 24.51
C ALA A 35 -3.80 -0.11 24.74
N VAL A 36 -3.35 1.15 24.67
CA VAL A 36 -1.96 1.54 24.98
C VAL A 36 -1.55 1.01 26.35
N GLY A 37 -0.43 0.30 26.41
CA GLY A 37 0.11 -0.31 27.63
C GLY A 37 -0.46 -1.70 27.96
N GLU A 38 -1.44 -2.19 27.21
CA GLU A 38 -1.89 -3.58 27.30
C GLU A 38 -1.04 -4.49 26.41
N THR A 39 -0.79 -5.71 26.88
CA THR A 39 -0.15 -6.77 26.10
C THR A 39 -1.03 -7.99 26.11
N VAL A 40 -1.38 -8.47 24.92
CA VAL A 40 -2.12 -9.71 24.70
C VAL A 40 -1.20 -10.72 24.03
N THR A 41 -0.88 -11.80 24.74
CA THR A 41 -0.08 -12.90 24.20
C THR A 41 -0.95 -14.13 24.00
N LEU A 42 -1.02 -14.62 22.76
CA LEU A 42 -1.84 -15.78 22.41
C LEU A 42 -0.94 -16.94 21.96
N PRO A 43 -0.99 -18.10 22.65
CA PRO A 43 -0.18 -19.27 22.30
C PRO A 43 -0.78 -20.08 21.14
N ASP A 44 -1.98 -19.73 20.68
CA ASP A 44 -2.77 -20.56 19.79
C ASP A 44 -2.33 -20.44 18.32
N THR A 45 -2.88 -21.32 17.49
CA THR A 45 -2.73 -21.42 16.05
C THR A 45 -3.51 -20.36 15.28
N TRP A 46 -4.52 -19.71 15.86
CA TRP A 46 -5.34 -18.71 15.16
C TRP A 46 -5.74 -17.52 16.02
N VAL A 47 -5.56 -16.33 15.45
CA VAL A 47 -6.24 -15.09 15.80
C VAL A 47 -7.17 -14.74 14.64
N SER A 48 -8.42 -14.45 14.91
CA SER A 48 -9.47 -14.44 13.90
C SER A 48 -10.33 -13.19 14.08
N ILE A 49 -10.46 -12.37 13.04
CA ILE A 49 -11.18 -11.09 13.08
C ILE A 49 -12.34 -11.12 12.10
N GLY A 50 -13.57 -10.94 12.62
CA GLY A 50 -14.84 -11.05 11.88
C GLY A 50 -14.98 -12.41 11.20
N VAL A 51 -15.39 -13.43 11.98
CA VAL A 51 -15.36 -14.83 11.58
C VAL A 51 -16.75 -15.44 11.60
N TRP A 52 -17.05 -16.24 10.56
CA TRP A 52 -18.34 -16.92 10.34
C TRP A 52 -19.58 -16.01 10.20
N GLY A 53 -19.42 -14.77 9.74
CA GLY A 53 -20.55 -13.94 9.30
C GLY A 53 -20.60 -12.50 9.84
N PRO A 54 -20.47 -12.23 11.16
CA PRO A 54 -20.50 -10.87 11.66
C PRO A 54 -19.22 -10.11 11.28
N SER A 55 -19.38 -8.82 10.99
CA SER A 55 -18.26 -7.89 10.88
C SER A 55 -17.49 -7.81 12.21
N GLY A 56 -16.19 -7.50 12.12
CA GLY A 56 -15.35 -7.37 13.30
C GLY A 56 -14.17 -6.44 13.05
N SER A 57 -13.75 -5.72 14.07
CA SER A 57 -12.57 -4.87 14.02
C SER A 57 -11.70 -5.16 15.24
N LEU A 58 -10.39 -5.23 15.02
CA LEU A 58 -9.39 -5.24 16.08
C LEU A 58 -8.44 -4.07 15.86
N THR A 59 -8.48 -3.10 16.77
CA THR A 59 -7.52 -2.00 16.83
C THR A 59 -6.46 -2.30 17.89
N VAL A 60 -5.19 -2.25 17.52
CA VAL A 60 -4.06 -2.56 18.40
C VAL A 60 -3.25 -1.29 18.63
N GLN A 61 -3.37 -0.73 19.83
CA GLN A 61 -2.63 0.42 20.33
C GLN A 61 -1.59 0.03 21.40
N GLY A 62 -1.79 -1.13 22.04
CA GLY A 62 -0.81 -1.82 22.88
C GLY A 62 -0.01 -2.84 22.07
N GLU A 63 0.13 -4.06 22.59
CA GLU A 63 0.86 -5.14 21.94
C GLU A 63 -0.02 -6.40 21.78
N LEU A 64 -0.03 -6.97 20.58
CA LEU A 64 -0.56 -8.29 20.29
C LEU A 64 0.56 -9.20 19.80
N THR A 65 0.88 -10.23 20.57
CA THR A 65 1.92 -11.20 20.23
C THR A 65 1.34 -12.59 20.09
N CYS A 66 1.41 -13.14 18.88
CA CYS A 66 0.87 -14.45 18.54
C CYS A 66 1.83 -15.19 17.57
N THR A 67 3.06 -15.43 18.02
CA THR A 67 4.19 -15.93 17.22
C THR A 67 4.01 -17.32 16.62
N ALA A 68 3.14 -18.16 17.19
CA ALA A 68 2.74 -19.44 16.61
C ALA A 68 1.48 -19.32 15.74
N ALA A 69 0.72 -18.22 15.89
CA ALA A 69 -0.61 -18.08 15.34
C ALA A 69 -0.62 -17.54 13.92
N ILE A 70 -1.66 -17.93 13.20
CA ILE A 70 -2.12 -17.31 11.98
C ILE A 70 -3.09 -16.19 12.36
N ILE A 71 -2.85 -14.98 11.89
CA ILE A 71 -3.80 -13.87 11.95
C ILE A 71 -4.69 -13.94 10.72
N GLY A 72 -5.99 -14.17 10.91
CA GLY A 72 -6.99 -14.24 9.86
C GLY A 72 -7.93 -13.04 9.92
N VAL A 73 -7.95 -12.23 8.87
CA VAL A 73 -8.92 -11.14 8.67
C VAL A 73 -10.00 -11.62 7.71
N ASN A 74 -11.26 -11.57 8.13
CA ASN A 74 -12.41 -12.09 7.37
C ASN A 74 -12.27 -13.58 7.04
N ARG A 75 -11.92 -14.39 8.05
CA ARG A 75 -11.80 -15.84 7.90
C ARG A 75 -13.21 -16.46 7.88
N GLY A 76 -13.53 -17.19 6.80
CA GLY A 76 -14.83 -17.85 6.67
C GLY A 76 -16.04 -16.91 6.62
N GLY A 77 -15.82 -15.60 6.39
CA GLY A 77 -16.92 -14.64 6.29
C GLY A 77 -17.69 -14.74 4.98
N ASN A 78 -18.80 -14.00 4.90
CA ASN A 78 -19.73 -14.00 3.78
C ASN A 78 -19.72 -12.63 3.05
N SER A 79 -20.61 -12.44 2.07
CA SER A 79 -20.65 -11.24 1.21
C SER A 79 -21.03 -9.94 1.93
N THR A 80 -21.40 -9.99 3.21
CA THR A 80 -21.76 -8.82 4.02
C THR A 80 -20.75 -8.52 5.12
N THR A 81 -19.76 -9.40 5.32
CA THR A 81 -18.78 -9.28 6.40
C THR A 81 -17.72 -8.25 6.05
N ILE A 82 -17.50 -7.27 6.93
CA ILE A 82 -16.35 -6.36 6.90
C ILE A 82 -15.48 -6.69 8.10
N SER A 83 -14.23 -7.06 7.86
CA SER A 83 -13.27 -7.35 8.94
C SER A 83 -12.05 -6.45 8.84
N GLN A 84 -11.59 -5.91 9.97
CA GLN A 84 -10.50 -4.94 9.99
C GLN A 84 -9.46 -5.25 11.06
N LEU A 85 -8.20 -5.25 10.68
CA LEU A 85 -7.07 -5.17 11.61
C LEU A 85 -6.45 -3.77 11.46
N ILE A 86 -6.40 -3.01 12.55
CA ILE A 86 -5.81 -1.68 12.59
C ILE A 86 -4.67 -1.71 13.60
N VAL A 87 -3.43 -1.51 13.16
CA VAL A 87 -2.26 -1.34 14.03
C VAL A 87 -2.02 0.16 14.19
N ASP A 88 -2.48 0.73 15.30
CA ASP A 88 -2.60 2.17 15.55
C ASP A 88 -1.63 2.58 16.66
N GLY A 89 -0.37 2.85 16.30
CA GLY A 89 0.72 3.13 17.25
C GLY A 89 1.15 1.97 18.14
N GLY A 90 0.42 0.85 18.13
CA GLY A 90 0.77 -0.39 18.82
C GLY A 90 1.64 -1.33 17.98
N ALA A 91 1.81 -2.56 18.46
CA ALA A 91 2.59 -3.60 17.80
C ALA A 91 1.79 -4.91 17.65
N VAL A 92 1.87 -5.53 16.47
CA VAL A 92 1.31 -6.85 16.17
C VAL A 92 2.41 -7.75 15.65
N THR A 93 2.69 -8.84 16.36
CA THR A 93 3.63 -9.88 15.92
C THR A 93 2.90 -11.20 15.68
N GLY A 94 2.98 -11.75 14.46
CA GLY A 94 2.32 -13.00 14.07
C GLY A 94 3.19 -13.92 13.22
N ASN A 95 2.77 -15.17 13.04
CA ASN A 95 3.47 -16.11 12.16
C ASN A 95 3.10 -15.86 10.69
N ASN A 96 1.81 -15.97 10.38
CA ASN A 96 1.25 -15.70 9.05
C ASN A 96 0.11 -14.69 9.16
N LEU A 97 -0.11 -13.93 8.10
CA LEU A 97 -1.29 -13.10 7.92
C LEU A 97 -2.09 -13.61 6.73
N TYR A 98 -3.39 -13.79 6.91
CA TYR A 98 -4.31 -14.13 5.84
C TYR A 98 -5.49 -13.18 5.82
N ALA A 99 -5.92 -12.81 4.61
CA ALA A 99 -7.21 -12.19 4.40
C ALA A 99 -8.08 -13.07 3.49
N PHE A 100 -9.33 -13.27 3.86
CA PHE A 100 -10.32 -14.15 3.17
C PHE A 100 -10.02 -15.65 3.16
N HIS A 101 -9.14 -16.14 4.03
CA HIS A 101 -8.86 -17.57 4.08
C HIS A 101 -10.13 -18.38 4.40
N GLY A 102 -10.51 -19.28 3.48
CA GLY A 102 -11.71 -20.11 3.60
C GLY A 102 -13.04 -19.35 3.52
N SER A 103 -13.04 -18.09 3.07
CA SER A 103 -14.26 -17.33 2.82
C SER A 103 -14.96 -17.81 1.54
N SER A 104 -16.29 -17.70 1.50
CA SER A 104 -17.13 -18.04 0.34
C SER A 104 -17.92 -16.85 -0.22
N GLY A 105 -17.83 -15.67 0.39
CA GLY A 105 -18.58 -14.49 -0.02
C GLY A 105 -17.72 -13.27 -0.31
N LEU A 106 -18.25 -12.31 -1.08
CA LEU A 106 -17.57 -11.08 -1.49
C LEU A 106 -17.51 -10.02 -0.37
N GLY A 107 -17.07 -10.40 0.83
CA GLY A 107 -16.91 -9.47 1.95
C GLY A 107 -15.76 -8.48 1.74
N GLN A 108 -15.42 -7.73 2.78
CA GLN A 108 -14.26 -6.83 2.82
C GLN A 108 -13.29 -7.21 3.94
N ALA A 109 -11.99 -7.21 3.64
CA ALA A 109 -10.92 -7.34 4.62
C ALA A 109 -10.01 -6.13 4.52
N ILE A 110 -9.75 -5.48 5.65
CA ILE A 110 -8.92 -4.28 5.73
C ILE A 110 -7.80 -4.55 6.72
N VAL A 111 -6.56 -4.23 6.33
CA VAL A 111 -5.39 -4.20 7.21
C VAL A 111 -4.79 -2.82 7.12
N GLN A 112 -4.69 -2.11 8.23
CA GLN A 112 -4.15 -0.76 8.30
C GLN A 112 -3.00 -0.69 9.30
N VAL A 113 -1.92 -0.02 8.93
CA VAL A 113 -0.80 0.34 9.80
C VAL A 113 -0.67 1.86 9.82
N THR A 114 -0.88 2.45 10.99
CA THR A 114 -1.01 3.90 11.16
C THR A 114 -0.47 4.39 12.50
N ASN A 115 -0.33 5.70 12.64
CA ASN A 115 0.19 6.41 13.81
C ASN A 115 1.46 5.79 14.42
N GLY A 116 2.36 5.30 13.57
CA GLY A 116 3.62 4.68 14.00
C GLY A 116 3.53 3.20 14.41
N GLY A 117 2.43 2.51 14.11
CA GLY A 117 2.23 1.10 14.44
C GLY A 117 3.23 0.16 13.78
N ASP A 118 3.47 -1.02 14.37
CA ASP A 118 4.39 -2.04 13.87
C ASP A 118 3.67 -3.38 13.60
N LEU A 119 3.65 -3.82 12.34
CA LEU A 119 3.11 -5.11 11.92
C LEU A 119 4.24 -6.04 11.49
N ALA A 120 4.57 -7.01 12.32
CA ALA A 120 5.62 -7.99 12.08
C ALA A 120 5.06 -9.39 11.83
N ILE A 121 5.19 -9.89 10.61
CA ILE A 121 4.78 -11.24 10.19
C ILE A 121 6.02 -12.06 9.85
N THR A 122 6.30 -13.12 10.62
CA THR A 122 7.54 -13.89 10.48
C THR A 122 7.64 -14.64 9.15
N THR A 123 6.51 -15.13 8.62
CA THR A 123 6.47 -15.91 7.38
C THR A 123 5.71 -15.16 6.30
N ASN A 124 4.52 -15.60 5.89
CA ASN A 124 3.84 -15.05 4.72
C ASN A 124 2.64 -14.18 5.10
N ALA A 125 2.40 -13.14 4.30
CA ALA A 125 1.16 -12.40 4.26
C ALA A 125 0.43 -12.73 2.94
N ASN A 126 -0.65 -13.50 3.02
CA ASN A 126 -1.46 -13.92 1.88
C ASN A 126 -2.78 -13.14 1.86
N LEU A 127 -2.77 -12.02 1.13
CA LEU A 127 -3.86 -11.06 1.10
C LEU A 127 -4.70 -11.27 -0.18
N GLY A 128 -6.02 -11.45 0.00
CA GLY A 128 -6.92 -11.81 -1.09
C GLY A 128 -6.87 -13.31 -1.42
N ASN A 129 -6.85 -14.18 -0.41
CA ASN A 129 -6.86 -15.64 -0.57
C ASN A 129 -8.29 -16.22 -0.54
N GLY A 130 -9.21 -15.54 -1.22
CA GLY A 130 -10.63 -15.87 -1.26
C GLY A 130 -11.43 -14.80 -2.00
N PRO A 131 -12.76 -14.99 -2.15
CA PRO A 131 -13.65 -14.00 -2.72
C PRO A 131 -13.69 -12.72 -1.88
N GLY A 132 -13.70 -11.54 -2.53
CA GLY A 132 -13.97 -10.26 -1.85
C GLY A 132 -13.04 -9.11 -2.21
N LEU A 133 -13.14 -8.04 -1.42
CA LEU A 133 -12.31 -6.84 -1.52
C LEU A 133 -11.26 -6.84 -0.40
N MET A 134 -9.99 -6.95 -0.77
CA MET A 134 -8.88 -6.84 0.18
C MET A 134 -8.22 -5.46 0.08
N VAL A 135 -8.04 -4.79 1.22
CA VAL A 135 -7.38 -3.49 1.30
C VAL A 135 -6.27 -3.53 2.34
N PHE A 136 -5.05 -3.22 1.92
CA PHE A 136 -3.92 -2.96 2.81
C PHE A 136 -3.53 -1.48 2.73
N GLN A 137 -3.36 -0.82 3.87
CA GLN A 137 -2.98 0.59 3.93
C GLN A 137 -1.89 0.82 4.97
N GLN A 138 -0.84 1.53 4.57
CA GLN A 138 0.19 2.02 5.47
C GLN A 138 0.43 3.51 5.22
N ASP A 139 0.25 4.33 6.26
CA ASP A 139 0.53 5.77 6.22
C ASP A 139 1.76 6.19 7.05
N SER A 140 2.19 5.32 7.96
CA SER A 140 3.29 5.54 8.88
C SER A 140 3.68 4.19 9.52
N GLY A 141 4.64 4.20 10.44
CA GLY A 141 5.03 3.00 11.18
C GLY A 141 5.86 2.01 10.35
N SER A 142 5.73 0.73 10.65
CA SER A 142 6.52 -0.36 10.09
C SER A 142 5.64 -1.56 9.74
N THR A 143 5.84 -2.12 8.55
CA THR A 143 5.39 -3.46 8.20
C THR A 143 6.60 -4.29 7.80
N SER A 144 6.75 -5.45 8.43
CA SER A 144 7.78 -6.44 8.12
C SER A 144 7.14 -7.79 7.84
N VAL A 145 7.42 -8.37 6.67
CA VAL A 145 7.00 -9.74 6.32
C VAL A 145 8.23 -10.56 5.95
N GLY A 146 8.63 -11.53 6.78
CA GLY A 146 9.87 -12.28 6.57
C GLY A 146 9.89 -13.11 5.28
N GLY A 147 8.73 -13.60 4.85
CA GLY A 147 8.50 -14.36 3.62
C GLY A 147 7.84 -13.52 2.52
N THR A 148 6.85 -14.10 1.85
CA THR A 148 6.17 -13.44 0.74
C THR A 148 5.00 -12.60 1.24
N PHE A 149 4.97 -11.32 0.83
CA PHE A 149 3.76 -10.51 0.79
C PHE A 149 3.08 -10.74 -0.56
N ARG A 150 2.00 -11.51 -0.55
CA ARG A 150 1.20 -11.82 -1.73
C ARG A 150 -0.09 -11.01 -1.71
N LEU A 151 -0.29 -10.18 -2.70
CA LEU A 151 -1.53 -9.44 -2.93
C LEU A 151 -2.27 -10.05 -4.13
N GLY A 152 -3.56 -10.33 -3.94
CA GLY A 152 -4.39 -10.98 -4.95
C GLY A 152 -3.99 -12.44 -5.20
N GLY A 153 -3.96 -13.23 -4.12
CA GLY A 153 -3.71 -14.67 -4.12
C GLY A 153 -4.79 -15.49 -4.86
N ALA A 154 -5.20 -16.64 -4.33
CA ALA A 154 -6.15 -17.56 -4.97
C ALA A 154 -7.61 -17.08 -4.95
N GLY A 155 -7.84 -15.78 -5.18
CA GLY A 155 -9.16 -15.16 -5.14
C GLY A 155 -10.11 -15.69 -6.22
N ALA A 156 -11.40 -15.50 -6.01
CA ALA A 156 -12.45 -15.85 -6.96
C ALA A 156 -12.71 -14.72 -7.97
N ALA A 157 -13.36 -15.02 -9.09
CA ALA A 157 -13.83 -14.00 -10.03
C ALA A 157 -14.66 -12.91 -9.33
N GLY A 158 -14.44 -11.66 -9.71
CA GLY A 158 -15.08 -10.49 -9.07
C GLY A 158 -14.38 -9.97 -7.81
N SER A 159 -13.29 -10.61 -7.38
CA SER A 159 -12.47 -10.14 -6.26
C SER A 159 -11.44 -9.12 -6.73
N THR A 160 -11.05 -8.23 -5.83
CA THR A 160 -9.96 -7.27 -6.06
C THR A 160 -9.11 -7.14 -4.80
N ALA A 161 -7.83 -6.83 -4.97
CA ALA A 161 -6.96 -6.55 -3.84
C ALA A 161 -6.11 -5.31 -4.10
N SER A 162 -6.09 -4.39 -3.14
CA SER A 162 -5.31 -3.16 -3.22
C SER A 162 -4.40 -3.02 -2.01
N ALA A 163 -3.19 -2.51 -2.22
CA ALA A 163 -2.28 -2.08 -1.17
C ALA A 163 -1.81 -0.65 -1.45
N THR A 164 -1.72 0.18 -0.42
CA THR A 164 -1.17 1.55 -0.52
C THR A 164 -0.15 1.78 0.58
N VAL A 165 1.05 2.21 0.20
CA VAL A 165 2.13 2.60 1.10
C VAL A 165 2.46 4.07 0.87
N SER A 166 2.16 4.92 1.86
CA SER A 166 2.31 6.37 1.77
C SER A 166 3.31 6.95 2.79
N GLY A 167 3.76 6.14 3.75
CA GLY A 167 4.79 6.50 4.72
C GLY A 167 5.34 5.30 5.49
N GLY A 168 6.35 5.56 6.31
CA GLY A 168 6.97 4.54 7.17
C GLY A 168 7.86 3.55 6.41
N THR A 169 8.08 2.37 7.00
CA THR A 169 8.91 1.31 6.42
C THR A 169 8.03 0.12 6.02
N PHE A 170 8.16 -0.36 4.80
CA PHE A 170 7.52 -1.57 4.30
C PHE A 170 8.62 -2.51 3.79
N THR A 171 8.91 -3.57 4.56
CA THR A 171 9.98 -4.53 4.23
C THR A 171 9.40 -5.93 4.09
N VAL A 172 9.64 -6.58 2.97
CA VAL A 172 9.14 -7.93 2.71
C VAL A 172 10.22 -8.84 2.15
N GLY A 173 10.15 -10.14 2.44
CA GLY A 173 11.04 -11.14 1.85
C GLY A 173 10.85 -11.27 0.34
N SER A 174 9.63 -11.25 -0.15
CA SER A 174 9.30 -11.15 -1.59
C SER A 174 7.95 -10.46 -1.76
N LEU A 175 7.74 -9.80 -2.91
CA LEU A 175 6.49 -9.13 -3.24
C LEU A 175 5.86 -9.79 -4.48
N SER A 176 4.66 -10.34 -4.32
CA SER A 176 3.94 -11.05 -5.38
C SER A 176 2.57 -10.43 -5.61
N LEU A 177 2.37 -9.84 -6.79
CA LEU A 177 1.18 -9.08 -7.17
C LEU A 177 0.42 -9.77 -8.29
N GLY A 178 -0.91 -9.80 -8.19
CA GLY A 178 -1.79 -10.19 -9.29
C GLY A 178 -1.76 -11.68 -9.61
N ALA A 179 -1.55 -12.56 -8.63
CA ALA A 179 -1.40 -13.99 -8.91
C ALA A 179 -2.62 -14.60 -9.64
N THR A 180 -3.85 -14.21 -9.25
CA THR A 180 -5.08 -14.75 -9.88
C THR A 180 -6.16 -13.70 -10.14
N ILE A 181 -6.15 -12.58 -9.41
CA ILE A 181 -7.18 -11.53 -9.51
C ILE A 181 -6.54 -10.17 -9.82
N PRO A 182 -7.30 -9.17 -10.29
CA PRO A 182 -6.80 -7.81 -10.46
C PRO A 182 -6.27 -7.24 -9.15
N THR A 183 -5.10 -6.61 -9.21
CA THR A 183 -4.46 -6.02 -8.04
C THR A 183 -3.89 -4.65 -8.30
N THR A 184 -3.97 -3.77 -7.31
CA THR A 184 -3.35 -2.45 -7.34
C THR A 184 -2.37 -2.32 -6.18
N PHE A 185 -1.12 -1.96 -6.46
CA PHE A 185 -0.13 -1.66 -5.43
C PHE A 185 0.36 -0.22 -5.64
N ASN A 186 0.07 0.65 -4.68
CA ASN A 186 0.36 2.08 -4.77
C ASN A 186 1.49 2.49 -3.83
N VAL A 187 2.42 3.28 -4.33
CA VAL A 187 3.39 4.05 -3.53
C VAL A 187 3.09 5.53 -3.67
N VAL A 188 2.92 6.22 -2.55
CA VAL A 188 2.36 7.58 -2.52
C VAL A 188 3.33 8.52 -1.83
N GLY A 189 3.80 9.53 -2.56
CA GLY A 189 4.77 10.51 -2.09
C GLY A 189 6.15 9.90 -1.79
N ALA A 190 7.05 10.70 -1.23
CA ALA A 190 8.43 10.32 -0.91
C ALA A 190 8.64 9.94 0.57
N GLY A 191 7.56 9.69 1.31
CA GLY A 191 7.60 9.46 2.76
C GLY A 191 7.84 8.01 3.18
N ALA A 192 7.83 7.07 2.23
CA ALA A 192 7.94 5.65 2.51
C ALA A 192 9.33 5.09 2.18
N THR A 193 9.73 4.03 2.87
CA THR A 193 10.82 3.13 2.45
C THR A 193 10.23 1.78 2.08
N VAL A 194 10.31 1.39 0.81
CA VAL A 194 9.75 0.13 0.31
C VAL A 194 10.87 -0.81 -0.11
N THR A 195 11.09 -1.87 0.66
CA THR A 195 12.18 -2.83 0.47
C THR A 195 11.62 -4.25 0.23
N VAL A 196 12.04 -4.86 -0.86
CA VAL A 196 11.73 -6.25 -1.23
C VAL A 196 13.06 -7.01 -1.25
N ASN A 197 13.36 -7.75 -0.17
CA ASN A 197 14.65 -8.43 0.02
C ASN A 197 14.91 -9.56 -1.01
N GLY A 198 13.87 -10.00 -1.70
CA GLY A 198 13.91 -11.05 -2.72
C GLY A 198 13.30 -10.57 -4.03
N ALA A 199 12.44 -11.41 -4.62
CA ALA A 199 11.87 -11.13 -5.92
C ALA A 199 10.65 -10.20 -5.83
N LEU A 200 10.61 -9.20 -6.71
CA LEU A 200 9.38 -8.51 -7.11
C LEU A 200 8.77 -9.24 -8.31
N THR A 201 7.49 -9.59 -8.20
CA THR A 201 6.71 -10.23 -9.27
C THR A 201 5.36 -9.57 -9.44
N SER A 202 4.96 -9.30 -10.69
CA SER A 202 3.61 -8.86 -11.07
C SER A 202 3.13 -9.56 -12.34
N THR A 203 1.81 -9.70 -12.48
CA THR A 203 1.18 -10.24 -13.69
C THR A 203 0.46 -9.14 -14.48
N ALA A 204 -0.01 -9.45 -15.69
CA ALA A 204 -0.72 -8.49 -16.55
C ALA A 204 -1.99 -7.87 -15.92
N ALA A 205 -2.58 -8.51 -14.91
CA ALA A 205 -3.73 -7.97 -14.18
C ALA A 205 -3.34 -7.01 -13.02
N THR A 206 -2.07 -6.60 -12.95
CA THR A 206 -1.55 -5.71 -11.90
C THR A 206 -1.53 -4.27 -12.37
N THR A 207 -1.90 -3.34 -11.49
CA THR A 207 -1.60 -1.92 -11.60
C THR A 207 -0.59 -1.53 -10.52
N LEU A 208 0.55 -0.96 -10.94
CA LEU A 208 1.56 -0.36 -10.07
C LEU A 208 1.36 1.15 -10.09
N GLY A 209 0.77 1.70 -9.03
CA GLY A 209 0.49 3.12 -8.92
C GLY A 209 1.61 3.88 -8.22
N PHE A 210 1.99 5.03 -8.78
CA PHE A 210 2.97 5.94 -8.18
C PHE A 210 2.40 7.36 -8.16
N ALA A 211 2.10 7.85 -6.97
CA ALA A 211 1.60 9.20 -6.78
C ALA A 211 2.75 10.13 -6.39
N ILE A 212 3.20 10.96 -7.34
CA ILE A 212 4.37 11.83 -7.23
C ILE A 212 3.96 13.13 -6.54
N GLY A 213 4.48 13.37 -5.33
CA GLY A 213 4.27 14.62 -4.61
C GLY A 213 5.33 15.68 -4.91
N SER A 214 5.22 16.83 -4.25
CA SER A 214 6.19 17.93 -4.35
C SER A 214 7.63 17.57 -3.93
N SER A 215 7.78 16.48 -3.18
CA SER A 215 9.08 15.93 -2.76
C SER A 215 9.49 14.70 -3.58
N GLY A 216 8.75 14.36 -4.64
CA GLY A 216 8.93 13.16 -5.45
C GLY A 216 8.07 11.98 -5.01
N VAL A 217 8.53 10.78 -5.34
CA VAL A 217 7.91 9.50 -4.99
C VAL A 217 8.98 8.54 -4.48
N SER A 218 8.62 7.69 -3.53
CA SER A 218 9.48 6.60 -3.08
C SER A 218 9.55 5.49 -4.12
N ALA A 219 10.75 4.99 -4.39
CA ALA A 219 10.95 3.83 -5.25
C ALA A 219 10.70 2.51 -4.47
N ILE A 220 10.33 1.46 -5.20
CA ILE A 220 10.38 0.08 -4.71
C ILE A 220 11.80 -0.44 -4.92
N HIS A 221 12.51 -0.75 -3.84
CA HIS A 221 13.85 -1.34 -3.90
C HIS A 221 13.76 -2.85 -3.76
N ALA A 222 14.01 -3.58 -4.84
CA ALA A 222 13.95 -5.04 -4.86
C ALA A 222 15.34 -5.67 -5.07
N ALA A 223 15.58 -6.87 -4.53
CA ALA A 223 16.82 -7.58 -4.82
C ALA A 223 16.87 -8.03 -6.29
N SER A 224 15.74 -8.47 -6.83
CA SER A 224 15.56 -8.80 -8.25
C SER A 224 14.11 -8.59 -8.70
N ALA A 225 13.92 -8.56 -10.01
CA ALA A 225 12.61 -8.62 -10.65
C ALA A 225 12.57 -9.81 -11.61
N THR A 226 11.77 -10.83 -11.30
CA THR A 226 11.72 -12.06 -12.11
C THR A 226 10.71 -11.94 -13.25
N THR A 227 9.58 -11.30 -12.98
CA THR A 227 8.50 -11.07 -13.95
C THR A 227 7.78 -9.80 -13.56
N LEU A 228 7.85 -8.78 -14.41
CA LEU A 228 7.05 -7.58 -14.24
C LEU A 228 6.13 -7.47 -15.45
N ALA A 229 4.84 -7.46 -15.16
CA ALA A 229 3.80 -7.22 -16.14
C ALA A 229 2.69 -6.34 -15.55
N GLY A 230 1.86 -5.78 -16.42
CA GLY A 230 0.70 -4.99 -16.05
C GLY A 230 0.80 -3.53 -16.44
N THR A 231 0.09 -2.68 -15.70
CA THR A 231 0.00 -1.24 -15.96
C THR A 231 0.76 -0.47 -14.91
N VAL A 232 1.52 0.55 -15.31
CA VAL A 232 2.06 1.59 -14.43
C VAL A 232 1.10 2.77 -14.50
N ASP A 233 0.61 3.20 -13.36
CA ASP A 233 -0.32 4.33 -13.21
C ASP A 233 0.40 5.45 -12.45
N LEU A 234 0.44 6.64 -13.02
CA LEU A 234 1.14 7.79 -12.48
C LEU A 234 0.12 8.85 -12.10
N SER A 235 0.33 9.50 -10.97
CA SER A 235 -0.47 10.67 -10.62
C SER A 235 0.41 11.73 -9.97
N VAL A 236 -0.01 12.99 -10.06
CA VAL A 236 0.68 14.11 -9.42
C VAL A 236 -0.15 14.60 -8.25
N LEU A 237 0.44 14.59 -7.06
CA LEU A 237 -0.15 15.14 -5.85
C LEU A 237 0.26 16.60 -5.71
N GLY A 238 -0.59 17.50 -6.22
CA GLY A 238 -0.34 18.93 -6.23
C GLY A 238 0.52 19.34 -7.42
N SER A 239 1.77 19.72 -7.18
CA SER A 239 2.70 20.18 -8.22
C SER A 239 3.96 19.31 -8.28
N LEU A 240 4.48 19.10 -9.50
CA LEU A 240 5.76 18.42 -9.69
C LEU A 240 6.93 19.19 -9.03
N PRO A 241 7.94 18.48 -8.51
CA PRO A 241 9.18 19.10 -8.04
C PRO A 241 9.84 19.92 -9.16
N THR A 242 10.26 21.14 -8.86
CA THR A 242 10.89 22.03 -9.85
C THR A 242 12.22 21.47 -10.32
N GLY A 243 12.41 21.37 -11.64
CA GLY A 243 13.66 20.93 -12.25
C GLY A 243 13.92 19.42 -12.20
N VAL A 244 12.96 18.62 -11.71
CA VAL A 244 13.01 17.16 -11.75
C VAL A 244 12.05 16.66 -12.80
N SER A 245 12.56 15.93 -13.78
CA SER A 245 11.76 15.32 -14.85
C SER A 245 11.85 13.80 -14.87
N VAL A 246 12.61 13.19 -13.95
CA VAL A 246 12.84 11.74 -13.91
C VAL A 246 12.62 11.26 -12.48
N PHE A 247 11.80 10.23 -12.32
CA PHE A 247 11.49 9.61 -11.04
C PHE A 247 11.78 8.12 -11.11
N ASP A 248 12.60 7.63 -10.19
CA ASP A 248 12.83 6.19 -10.03
C ASP A 248 11.59 5.56 -9.39
N LEU A 249 11.00 4.58 -10.07
CA LEU A 249 9.80 3.88 -9.59
C LEU A 249 10.18 2.54 -8.96
N ILE A 250 11.09 1.82 -9.61
CA ILE A 250 11.58 0.51 -9.16
C ILE A 250 13.09 0.47 -9.39
N THR A 251 13.83 0.01 -8.39
CA THR A 251 15.26 -0.26 -8.52
C THR A 251 15.52 -1.71 -8.13
N VAL A 252 16.30 -2.42 -8.95
CA VAL A 252 16.75 -3.79 -8.66
C VAL A 252 18.25 -3.84 -8.38
N THR A 253 18.66 -4.63 -7.39
CA THR A 253 20.08 -4.86 -7.11
C THR A 253 20.73 -5.80 -8.13
N SER A 254 19.96 -6.74 -8.68
CA SER A 254 20.44 -7.76 -9.62
C SER A 254 19.45 -8.02 -10.76
N GLY A 255 19.98 -8.46 -11.91
CA GLY A 255 19.22 -8.68 -13.13
C GLY A 255 18.98 -7.40 -13.93
N THR A 256 18.10 -7.49 -14.94
CA THR A 256 17.69 -6.36 -15.76
C THR A 256 16.17 -6.30 -15.85
N LEU A 257 15.63 -5.08 -15.80
CA LEU A 257 14.24 -4.78 -16.03
C LEU A 257 13.96 -4.72 -17.53
N SER A 258 12.74 -5.09 -17.93
CA SER A 258 12.22 -4.92 -19.29
C SER A 258 10.85 -4.24 -19.23
N LEU A 259 10.54 -3.47 -20.28
CA LEU A 259 9.24 -2.84 -20.49
C LEU A 259 8.29 -3.69 -21.33
N ASP A 260 8.74 -4.83 -21.89
CA ASP A 260 7.96 -5.57 -22.89
C ASP A 260 6.56 -6.01 -22.42
N ALA A 261 6.39 -6.18 -21.11
CA ALA A 261 5.12 -6.56 -20.50
C ALA A 261 4.53 -5.48 -19.58
N LEU A 262 5.14 -4.29 -19.52
CA LEU A 262 4.66 -3.14 -18.77
C LEU A 262 4.14 -2.07 -19.72
N ALA A 263 2.92 -1.59 -19.47
CA ALA A 263 2.36 -0.46 -20.18
C ALA A 263 2.14 0.70 -19.22
N LEU A 264 2.33 1.93 -19.70
CA LEU A 264 1.85 3.11 -18.99
C LEU A 264 0.33 3.20 -19.14
N SER A 265 -0.37 3.65 -18.09
CA SER A 265 -1.82 3.90 -18.14
C SER A 265 -2.17 4.81 -19.32
N ALA A 266 -3.34 4.60 -19.92
CA ALA A 266 -3.72 5.36 -21.11
C ALA A 266 -3.84 6.87 -20.85
N GLU A 267 -4.18 7.24 -19.61
CA GLU A 267 -4.36 8.63 -19.19
C GLU A 267 -3.01 9.34 -19.01
N ASP A 268 -1.93 8.60 -18.72
CA ASP A 268 -0.60 9.17 -18.43
C ASP A 268 0.29 9.32 -19.66
N GLN A 269 -0.04 8.68 -20.79
CA GLN A 269 0.82 8.63 -21.97
C GLN A 269 1.08 9.98 -22.64
N ALA A 270 0.27 10.99 -22.35
CA ALA A 270 0.50 12.36 -22.84
C ALA A 270 1.58 13.10 -22.04
N ASP A 271 1.68 12.79 -20.74
CA ASP A 271 2.48 13.56 -19.78
C ASP A 271 3.75 12.81 -19.36
N TRP A 272 3.78 11.48 -19.55
CA TRP A 272 4.84 10.62 -19.08
C TRP A 272 5.30 9.62 -20.12
N SER A 273 6.54 9.18 -19.94
CA SER A 273 7.13 8.04 -20.63
C SER A 273 7.83 7.14 -19.63
N LEU A 274 7.82 5.84 -19.89
CA LEU A 274 8.61 4.88 -19.11
C LEU A 274 9.94 4.63 -19.80
N GLN A 275 11.01 4.55 -19.02
CA GLN A 275 12.32 4.15 -19.52
C GLN A 275 13.02 3.21 -18.55
N ILE A 276 14.00 2.47 -19.07
CA ILE A 276 14.93 1.69 -18.26
C ILE A 276 16.24 2.45 -18.13
N GLY A 277 16.59 2.82 -16.90
CA GLY A 277 17.80 3.53 -16.54
C GLY A 277 18.90 2.61 -15.98
N ASN A 278 20.04 3.23 -15.70
CA ASN A 278 21.18 2.64 -14.97
C ASN A 278 21.58 1.22 -15.43
N GLY A 279 21.83 1.08 -16.74
CA GLY A 279 22.29 -0.19 -17.32
C GLY A 279 21.29 -1.34 -17.20
N GLY A 280 19.99 -1.05 -17.02
CA GLY A 280 18.95 -2.08 -16.91
C GLY A 280 18.32 -2.20 -15.53
N THR A 281 18.82 -1.49 -14.50
CA THR A 281 18.46 -1.76 -13.10
C THR A 281 17.41 -0.83 -12.51
N MET A 282 16.96 0.19 -13.26
CA MET A 282 15.97 1.16 -12.78
C MET A 282 14.82 1.29 -13.78
N LEU A 283 13.58 1.15 -13.30
CA LEU A 283 12.40 1.61 -14.02
C LEU A 283 12.14 3.06 -13.62
N GLN A 284 12.05 3.94 -14.60
CA GLN A 284 11.89 5.37 -14.37
C GLN A 284 10.67 5.91 -15.12
N ALA A 285 9.95 6.84 -14.50
CA ALA A 285 9.02 7.73 -15.17
C ALA A 285 9.75 9.00 -15.59
N VAL A 286 9.60 9.41 -16.85
CA VAL A 286 10.14 10.66 -17.39
C VAL A 286 9.00 11.55 -17.83
N ALA A 287 8.91 12.74 -17.25
CA ALA A 287 7.96 13.76 -17.64
C ALA A 287 8.24 14.22 -19.08
N VAL A 288 7.22 14.16 -19.92
CA VAL A 288 7.27 14.61 -21.31
C VAL A 288 7.04 16.13 -21.32
N PRO A 289 7.99 16.94 -21.81
CA PRO A 289 7.78 18.37 -21.91
C PRO A 289 6.60 18.69 -22.83
N GLU A 290 5.67 19.52 -22.37
CA GLU A 290 4.53 19.93 -23.19
C GLU A 290 5.00 20.53 -24.54
N PRO A 291 4.46 20.05 -25.68
CA PRO A 291 4.85 20.56 -27.00
C PRO A 291 4.66 22.07 -27.17
N ALA A 292 3.66 22.65 -26.48
CA ALA A 292 3.32 24.06 -26.56
C ALA A 292 4.42 24.97 -25.99
N THR A 293 5.10 24.55 -24.92
CA THR A 293 6.19 25.33 -24.31
C THR A 293 7.38 25.44 -25.25
N MET A 294 7.68 24.36 -25.97
CA MET A 294 8.76 24.32 -26.97
C MET A 294 8.43 25.18 -28.19
N ALA A 295 7.17 25.13 -28.65
CA ALA A 295 6.71 25.96 -29.76
C ALA A 295 6.71 27.46 -29.39
N LEU A 296 6.30 27.82 -28.18
CA LEU A 296 6.25 29.21 -27.72
C LEU A 296 7.65 29.80 -27.51
N LEU A 297 8.61 29.02 -27.00
CA LEU A 297 10.02 29.42 -26.94
C LEU A 297 10.60 29.67 -28.34
N GLY A 298 10.29 28.82 -29.31
CA GLY A 298 10.67 29.01 -30.71
C GLY A 298 10.06 30.27 -31.35
N LEU A 299 8.79 30.55 -31.07
CA LEU A 299 8.09 31.74 -31.56
C LEU A 299 8.57 33.04 -30.87
N GLY A 300 8.87 32.99 -29.58
CA GLY A 300 9.44 34.12 -28.84
C GLY A 300 10.82 34.51 -29.36
N LEU A 301 11.69 33.54 -29.63
CA LEU A 301 13.04 33.78 -30.17
C LEU A 301 13.00 34.34 -31.60
N THR A 302 12.10 33.85 -32.45
CA THR A 302 11.92 34.39 -33.81
C THR A 302 11.34 35.81 -33.80
N ALA A 303 10.41 36.13 -32.91
CA ALA A 303 9.88 37.49 -32.75
C ALA A 303 10.95 38.50 -32.29
N VAL A 304 11.85 38.11 -31.38
CA VAL A 304 12.96 38.97 -30.92
C VAL A 304 14.01 39.18 -32.02
N ALA A 305 14.33 38.13 -32.78
CA ALA A 305 15.27 38.23 -33.92
C ALA A 305 14.75 39.18 -35.01
N LEU A 306 13.45 39.13 -35.32
CA LEU A 306 12.81 40.03 -36.28
C LEU A 306 12.77 41.49 -35.79
N ARG A 307 12.56 41.72 -34.49
CA ARG A 307 12.55 43.08 -33.93
C ARG A 307 13.93 43.75 -33.95
N ARG A 308 15.02 42.99 -33.81
CA ARG A 308 16.39 43.54 -33.81
C ARG A 308 16.87 43.99 -35.20
N LYS A 309 16.37 43.38 -36.27
CA LYS A 309 16.72 43.75 -37.66
C LYS A 309 16.00 45.02 -38.14
N GLY A 310 14.86 45.38 -37.54
CA GLY A 310 14.09 46.58 -37.88
C GLY A 310 14.57 47.88 -37.23
N GLY A 311 15.46 47.83 -36.23
CA GLY A 311 15.84 49.00 -35.42
C GLY A 311 17.10 49.78 -35.88
N SER A 312 17.85 49.30 -36.87
CA SER A 312 19.15 49.88 -37.26
C SER A 312 19.07 50.83 -38.47
N ARG A 313 18.08 51.72 -38.51
CA ARG A 313 18.04 52.87 -39.43
C ARG A 313 17.66 54.14 -38.68
N ARG A 314 18.64 54.77 -38.06
CA ARG A 314 18.71 56.22 -37.86
C ARG A 314 20.15 56.65 -38.05
#